data_AF-A0A7J8WU31-F1
#
_entry.id   AF-A0A7J8WU31-F1
#
_cell.length_a   1.000
_cell.length_b   1.000
_cell.length_c   1.000
_cell.angle_alpha   90.00
_cell.angle_beta   90.00
_cell.angle_gamma   90.00
#
_symmetry.space_group_name_H-M   'P 1'
#
loop_
_entity.id
_entity.type
_entity.pdbx_description
1 polymer ?
#
loop_
_entity_poly.entity_id
_entity_poly.type
_entity_poly.pdbx_seq_one_letter_code
_entity_poly.pdbx_strand_id
1 'polypeptide(L)' 'MVDDPLTATPDRNSKLVGKAQGIYASAAQDVVGLLMVMNLAFVEGKYNGSALSLLGRNTVFSTVREMPIVGGSDLF' A
#
# COMPACT_ATOMS: atom_id res chain seq x y z
N MET A 1 3.54 -5.40 -11.14
CA MET A 1 2.25 -4.67 -11.18
C MET A 1 1.33 -5.37 -10.22
N VAL A 2 0.68 -4.61 -9.33
CA VAL A 2 -0.21 -5.12 -8.28
C VAL A 2 -1.55 -4.41 -8.30
N ASP A 3 -2.58 -5.15 -7.91
CA ASP A 3 -3.96 -4.69 -7.66
C ASP A 3 -4.49 -5.46 -6.44
N ASP A 4 -3.84 -5.26 -5.29
CA ASP A 4 -4.03 -6.11 -4.11
C ASP A 4 -5.21 -5.59 -3.26
N PRO A 5 -6.13 -6.46 -2.80
CA PRO A 5 -7.26 -6.04 -1.98
C PRO A 5 -6.81 -5.60 -0.58
N LEU A 6 -7.36 -4.48 -0.11
CA LEU A 6 -7.29 -4.05 1.29
C LEU A 6 -8.58 -4.45 1.98
N THR A 7 -8.49 -5.30 3.00
CA THR A 7 -9.64 -5.81 3.76
C THR A 7 -9.68 -5.22 5.17
N ALA A 8 -10.88 -5.12 5.76
CA ALA A 8 -11.07 -4.56 7.11
C ALA A 8 -10.40 -5.38 8.22
N THR A 9 -10.16 -6.67 7.97
CA THR A 9 -9.50 -7.60 8.89
C THR A 9 -8.51 -8.50 8.13
N PRO A 10 -7.71 -9.33 8.82
CA PRO A 10 -6.82 -10.29 8.17
C PRO A 10 -7.52 -11.38 7.33
N ASP A 11 -8.83 -11.61 7.53
CA ASP A 11 -9.58 -12.56 6.69
C ASP A 11 -9.76 -11.97 5.28
N ARG A 12 -9.33 -12.73 4.26
CA ARG A 12 -9.45 -12.37 2.84
C ARG A 12 -10.90 -12.21 2.38
N ASN A 13 -11.85 -12.87 3.04
CA ASN A 13 -13.27 -12.75 2.73
C ASN A 13 -13.95 -11.64 3.54
N SER A 14 -13.23 -10.96 4.43
CA SER A 14 -13.78 -9.82 5.14
C SER A 14 -13.98 -8.63 4.20
N LYS A 15 -14.71 -7.64 4.70
CA LYS A 15 -15.13 -6.47 3.93
C LYS A 15 -13.95 -5.82 3.20
N LEU A 16 -14.07 -5.67 1.88
CA LEU A 16 -13.15 -4.90 1.07
C LEU A 16 -13.29 -3.42 1.42
N VAL A 17 -12.17 -2.75 1.71
CA VAL A 17 -12.12 -1.32 2.06
C VAL A 17 -11.32 -0.49 1.06
N GLY A 18 -10.53 -1.13 0.21
CA GLY A 18 -9.74 -0.46 -0.82
C GLY A 18 -8.87 -1.42 -1.62
N LYS A 19 -7.95 -0.87 -2.38
CA LYS A 19 -6.92 -1.62 -3.11
C LYS A 19 -5.56 -0.92 -3.03
N ALA A 20 -4.50 -1.71 -2.94
CA ALA A 20 -3.12 -1.26 -3.14
C ALA A 20 -2.73 -1.47 -4.61
N GLN A 21 -2.57 -0.37 -5.35
CA GLN A 21 -2.38 -0.39 -6.80
C GLN A 21 -1.04 0.25 -7.18
N GLY A 22 -0.24 -0.45 -7.98
CA GLY A 22 1.04 0.09 -8.45
C GLY A 22 2.07 -0.97 -8.80
N ILE A 23 3.32 -0.70 -8.44
CA ILE A 23 4.46 -1.61 -8.67
C ILE A 23 5.34 -1.70 -7.42
N TYR A 24 6.03 -2.83 -7.29
CA TYR A 24 7.18 -2.96 -6.42
C TYR A 24 8.30 -3.67 -7.18
N ALA A 25 9.53 -3.44 -6.79
CA ALA A 25 10.70 -4.07 -7.38
C ALA A 25 11.76 -4.38 -6.32
N SER A 26 12.56 -5.43 -6.54
CA SER A 26 13.78 -5.61 -5.74
C SER A 26 14.72 -4.44 -5.98
N ALA A 27 15.19 -3.82 -4.91
CA ALA A 27 15.99 -2.60 -4.95
C ALA A 27 17.22 -2.66 -4.03
N ALA A 28 17.56 -3.85 -3.53
CA ALA A 28 18.75 -4.09 -2.70
C ALA A 28 19.45 -5.39 -3.14
N GLN A 29 20.78 -5.41 -3.05
CA GLN A 29 21.62 -6.55 -3.46
C GLN A 29 22.04 -7.42 -2.27
N ASP A 30 22.15 -6.82 -1.10
CA ASP A 30 22.61 -7.41 0.16
C ASP A 30 21.46 -7.99 1.00
N VAL A 31 20.27 -7.44 0.85
CA VAL A 31 19.06 -7.84 1.57
C VAL A 31 17.86 -7.91 0.62
N VAL A 32 16.82 -8.65 1.02
CA VAL A 32 15.53 -8.60 0.33
C VAL A 32 14.83 -7.28 0.71
N GLY A 33 15.14 -6.23 -0.05
CA GLY A 33 14.55 -4.89 0.08
C GLY A 33 13.78 -4.54 -1.17
N LEU A 34 12.50 -4.19 -1.01
CA LEU A 34 11.65 -3.75 -2.11
C LEU A 34 11.57 -2.22 -2.16
N LEU A 35 11.52 -1.64 -3.36
CA LEU A 35 10.99 -0.30 -3.58
C LEU A 35 9.50 -0.43 -3.83
N MET A 36 8.70 0.34 -3.09
CA MET A 36 7.24 0.41 -3.22
C MET A 36 6.88 1.71 -3.93
N VAL A 37 6.09 1.62 -5.00
CA VAL A 37 5.50 2.78 -5.68
C VAL A 37 4.03 2.45 -5.95
N MET A 38 3.15 2.90 -5.06
CA MET A 38 1.74 2.49 -5.09
C MET A 38 0.81 3.51 -4.43
N ASN A 39 -0.46 3.42 -4.81
CA ASN A 39 -1.57 4.12 -4.19
C ASN A 39 -2.41 3.16 -3.36
N LEU A 40 -2.86 3.60 -2.19
CA LEU A 40 -3.92 2.97 -1.42
C LEU A 40 -5.23 3.68 -1.79
N ALA A 41 -5.99 3.09 -2.70
CA ALA A 41 -7.25 3.63 -3.20
C ALA A 41 -8.42 3.07 -2.39
N PHE A 42 -9.13 3.93 -1.65
CA PHE A 42 -10.21 3.53 -0.77
C PHE A 42 -11.55 3.52 -1.52
N VAL A 43 -12.38 2.51 -1.24
CA VAL A 43 -13.66 2.30 -1.94
C VAL A 43 -14.87 2.29 -1.01
N GLU A 44 -14.66 2.62 0.27
CA GLU A 44 -15.64 2.42 1.33
C GLU A 44 -15.74 3.63 2.27
N GLY A 45 -16.97 3.92 2.71
CA GLY A 45 -17.24 4.91 3.75
C GLY A 45 -16.83 6.35 3.38
N LYS A 46 -16.36 7.11 4.36
CA LYS A 46 -16.01 8.53 4.22
C LYS A 46 -14.90 8.78 3.19
N TYR A 47 -14.02 7.81 2.99
CA TYR A 47 -12.84 7.92 2.13
C TYR A 47 -13.07 7.32 0.74
N ASN A 48 -14.29 6.90 0.41
CA ASN A 48 -14.58 6.33 -0.89
C ASN A 48 -14.19 7.29 -2.03
N GLY A 49 -13.31 6.83 -2.92
CA GLY A 49 -12.75 7.59 -4.03
C GLY A 49 -11.43 8.30 -3.70
N SER A 50 -11.09 8.49 -2.43
CA SER A 50 -9.82 9.09 -2.00
C SER A 50 -8.67 8.10 -2.05
N ALA A 51 -7.44 8.61 -2.17
CA ALA A 51 -6.24 7.78 -2.18
C ALA A 51 -5.09 8.39 -1.38
N LEU A 52 -4.21 7.53 -0.88
CA LEU A 52 -2.90 7.89 -0.34
C LEU A 52 -1.80 7.34 -1.25
N SER A 53 -0.80 8.16 -1.59
CA SER A 53 0.35 7.75 -2.39
C SER A 53 1.54 7.41 -1.50
N LEU A 54 2.16 6.27 -1.78
CA LEU A 54 3.31 5.74 -1.05
C LEU A 54 4.49 5.55 -2.00
N LEU A 55 5.63 6.11 -1.63
CA LEU A 55 6.91 5.88 -2.30
C LEU A 55 7.97 5.63 -1.22
N GLY A 56 8.42 4.38 -1.08
CA GLY A 56 9.32 4.05 0.02
C GLY A 56 10.02 2.71 -0.10
N ARG A 57 11.09 2.54 0.69
CA ARG A 57 11.80 1.28 0.85
C ARG A 57 11.03 0.37 1.81
N ASN A 58 10.96 -0.91 1.50
CA ASN A 58 10.30 -1.94 2.28
C ASN A 58 11.25 -3.11 2.55
N THR A 59 11.84 -3.14 3.74
CA THR A 59 12.71 -4.24 4.22
C THR A 59 11.84 -5.36 4.76
N VAL A 60 11.40 -6.28 3.89
CA VAL A 60 10.27 -7.19 4.17
C VAL A 60 10.43 -8.08 5.40
N PHE A 61 11.67 -8.37 5.81
CA PHE A 61 11.98 -9.18 7.00
C PHE A 61 12.12 -8.39 8.30
N SER A 62 12.05 -7.06 8.26
CA SER A 62 11.97 -6.24 9.46
C SER A 62 10.58 -6.36 10.10
N THR A 63 10.53 -6.47 11.42
CA THR A 63 9.27 -6.61 12.19
C THR A 63 8.32 -5.43 11.97
N VAL A 64 8.86 -4.22 11.96
CA VAL A 64 8.12 -2.97 11.67
C VAL A 64 8.78 -2.30 10.49
N ARG A 65 7.97 -1.76 9.58
CA ARG A 65 8.42 -1.16 8.32
C ARG A 65 7.69 0.16 8.14
N GLU A 66 8.44 1.25 8.20
CA GLU A 66 7.93 2.58 7.93
C GLU A 66 7.99 2.84 6.42
N MET A 67 6.90 3.34 5.85
CA MET A 67 6.84 3.78 4.47
C MET A 67 6.14 5.14 4.45
N PRO A 68 6.78 6.18 3.87
CA PRO A 68 6.22 7.52 3.89
C PRO A 68 5.03 7.64 2.94
N ILE A 69 4.03 8.40 3.38
CA ILE A 69 3.00 8.94 2.51
C ILE A 69 3.58 10.19 1.84
N VAL A 70 3.61 10.18 0.51
CA VAL A 70 4.18 11.27 -0.30
C VAL A 70 3.13 12.18 -0.91
N GLY A 71 1.84 11.83 -0.78
CA GLY A 71 0.72 12.62 -1.25
C GLY A 71 -0.63 11.97 -0.97
N GLY A 72 -1.70 12.71 -1.24
CA GLY A 72 -3.09 12.27 -1.12
C GLY A 72 -3.96 12.88 -2.21
N SER A 73 -5.12 12.27 -2.45
CA SER A 73 -6.18 12.82 -3.28
C SER A 73 -7.47 12.97 -2.50
N ASP A 74 -8.28 13.95 -2.93
CA ASP A 74 -9.61 14.24 -2.42
C ASP A 74 -9.62 14.59 -0.93
N LEU A 75 -9.94 13.64 -0.06
CA LEU A 75 -10.04 13.87 1.37
C LEU A 75 -8.69 13.82 2.10
N PHE A 76 -7.63 13.36 1.43
CA PHE A 76 -6.27 13.23 1.97
C PHE A 76 -5.29 14.25 1.40
#